data_AF-A0A433P5H1-F1
#
_entry.id   AF-A0A433P5H1-F1
#
_cell.length_a   1.000
_cell.length_b   1.000
_cell.length_c   1.000
_cell.angle_alpha   90.00
_cell.angle_beta   90.00
_cell.angle_gamma   90.00
#
_symmetry.space_group_name_H-M   'P 1'
#
loop_
_entity.id
_entity.type
_entity.pdbx_description
1 polymer ?
#
loop_
_entity_poly.entity_id
_entity_poly.type
_entity_poly.pdbx_seq_one_letter_code
_entity_poly.pdbx_strand_id
1 'polypeptide(L)'
;MRILTWNINGIRTVLQYYPWSKTKSYKVELHFIELILLGNHHPISWNLSVLLSVGRCLIQYMPNLIHHRPNHSFQETKITRSKLGPDVAMIPGYDAYFSFTRVKQGYSGVVTYVRHPLTPLAAEEGITGVLHRSSPNDETPGPIGHYPSLSVSDAQILDSEGRCVILDFGFFVLFNVYFPHLSGPDRESFKSLFNSVLQCRVEALLDAGREVIVAGDVNVCHREIDHCDPRQSCKDNELQEFGDQPARKWLDTFLAPNGRMVDMCRKFWPERKGMFTCKLG
;
A
#
# COMPACT_ATOMS: atom_id res chain seq x y z
N MET A 1 -6.92 -6.70 14.93
CA MET A 1 -5.99 -5.62 14.58
C MET A 1 -6.20 -5.13 13.14
N ARG A 2 -6.76 -3.92 12.99
CA ARG A 2 -7.08 -3.28 11.69
C ARG A 2 -6.15 -2.10 11.46
N ILE A 3 -5.29 -2.14 10.44
CA ILE A 3 -4.16 -1.20 10.32
C ILE A 3 -4.14 -0.51 8.95
N LEU A 4 -4.01 0.82 8.93
CA LEU A 4 -3.60 1.60 7.75
C LEU A 4 -2.19 2.18 7.95
N THR A 5 -1.28 2.03 6.97
CA THR A 5 0.08 2.66 6.99
C THR A 5 0.49 3.28 5.64
N TRP A 6 1.43 4.25 5.69
CA TRP A 6 1.70 5.19 4.60
C TRP A 6 3.13 5.14 4.01
N ASN A 7 3.13 5.01 2.68
CA ASN A 7 4.05 5.27 1.55
C ASN A 7 5.59 5.06 1.62
N ILE A 8 6.12 4.37 0.59
CA ILE A 8 7.40 4.61 -0.10
C ILE A 8 7.12 4.69 -1.62
N ASN A 9 7.33 5.88 -2.21
CA ASN A 9 7.13 6.08 -3.64
C ASN A 9 8.29 5.51 -4.47
N GLY A 10 7.99 4.48 -5.27
CA GLY A 10 8.78 4.02 -6.40
C GLY A 10 10.09 3.31 -6.05
N ILE A 11 10.17 2.01 -6.31
CA ILE A 11 11.43 1.24 -6.19
C ILE A 11 12.57 1.87 -7.02
N ARG A 12 12.24 2.45 -8.19
CA ARG A 12 13.20 3.11 -9.09
C ARG A 12 13.78 4.41 -8.55
N THR A 13 13.00 5.16 -7.77
CA THR A 13 13.42 6.45 -7.20
C THR A 13 14.26 6.27 -5.95
N VAL A 14 14.14 5.13 -5.25
CA VAL A 14 14.98 4.82 -4.08
C VAL A 14 16.48 4.87 -4.41
N LEU A 15 16.88 4.36 -5.59
CA LEU A 15 18.27 4.43 -6.07
C LEU A 15 18.77 5.86 -6.36
N GLN A 16 17.92 6.88 -6.28
CA GLN A 16 18.32 8.28 -6.43
C GLN A 16 18.64 8.93 -5.07
N TYR A 17 18.26 8.30 -3.95
CA TYR A 17 18.49 8.80 -2.60
C TYR A 17 19.73 8.13 -1.96
N TYR A 18 20.44 8.88 -1.12
CA TYR A 18 21.55 8.34 -0.33
C TYR A 18 21.02 7.40 0.79
N PRO A 19 21.70 6.29 1.14
CA PRO A 19 22.97 5.80 0.58
C PRO A 19 22.85 4.98 -0.72
N TRP A 20 21.62 4.65 -1.15
CA TRP A 20 21.34 3.74 -2.26
C TRP A 20 21.81 4.23 -3.64
N SER A 21 21.96 5.55 -3.81
CA SER A 21 22.55 6.16 -5.00
C SER A 21 24.01 5.79 -5.25
N LYS A 22 24.72 5.31 -4.23
CA LYS A 22 26.12 4.82 -4.36
C LYS A 22 26.21 3.37 -4.85
N THR A 23 25.26 2.52 -4.49
CA THR A 23 25.33 1.07 -4.75
C THR A 23 24.47 0.63 -5.93
N LYS A 24 23.41 1.40 -6.27
CA LYS A 24 22.50 1.15 -7.40
C LYS A 24 22.00 -0.30 -7.47
N SER A 25 21.80 -0.95 -6.32
CA SER A 25 21.43 -2.35 -6.23
C SER A 25 20.27 -2.57 -5.25
N TYR A 26 19.17 -3.15 -5.75
CA TYR A 26 18.00 -3.51 -4.96
C TYR A 26 18.31 -4.59 -3.91
N LYS A 27 19.32 -5.45 -4.16
CA LYS A 27 19.81 -6.45 -3.19
C LYS A 27 20.43 -5.77 -1.96
N VAL A 28 21.15 -4.68 -2.18
CA VAL A 28 21.77 -3.88 -1.12
C VAL A 28 20.71 -3.05 -0.39
N GLU A 29 19.65 -2.63 -1.08
CA GLU A 29 18.53 -1.87 -0.50
C GLU A 29 17.81 -2.62 0.63
N LEU A 30 17.34 -3.85 0.39
CA LEU A 30 16.67 -4.65 1.42
C LEU A 30 17.59 -4.92 2.62
N HIS A 31 18.89 -5.16 2.36
CA HIS A 31 19.88 -5.36 3.41
C HIS A 31 20.10 -4.08 4.26
N PHE A 32 20.13 -2.89 3.64
CA PHE A 32 20.22 -1.62 4.36
C PHE A 32 18.94 -1.30 5.16
N ILE A 33 17.76 -1.60 4.60
CA ILE A 33 16.50 -1.48 5.33
C ILE A 33 16.55 -2.39 6.57
N GLU A 34 16.96 -3.64 6.42
CA GLU A 34 17.17 -4.58 7.54
C GLU A 34 18.16 -4.06 8.59
N LEU A 35 19.27 -3.41 8.20
CA LEU A 35 20.25 -2.85 9.14
C LEU A 35 19.71 -1.64 9.91
N ILE A 36 18.94 -0.75 9.27
CA ILE A 36 18.27 0.39 9.93
C ILE A 36 17.25 -0.11 10.97
N LEU A 37 16.62 -1.25 10.71
CA LEU A 37 15.64 -1.88 11.58
C LEU A 37 16.25 -2.58 12.81
N LEU A 38 17.49 -3.06 12.71
CA LEU A 38 18.14 -3.90 13.73
C LEU A 38 18.96 -3.15 14.79
N GLY A 39 19.06 -1.82 14.72
CA GLY A 39 19.47 -0.99 15.88
C GLY A 39 20.67 -0.08 15.65
N ASN A 40 20.40 1.20 15.39
CA ASN A 40 21.33 2.29 15.75
C ASN A 40 20.57 3.58 16.09
N HIS A 41 20.86 4.13 17.27
CA HIS A 41 20.23 5.28 17.92
C HIS A 41 20.56 6.66 17.31
N HIS A 42 20.82 6.75 16.00
CA HIS A 42 21.10 8.05 15.38
C HIS A 42 19.82 8.69 14.80
N PRO A 43 19.57 9.98 15.05
CA PRO A 43 18.41 10.69 14.54
C PRO A 43 18.67 11.05 13.07
N ILE A 44 18.43 10.09 12.18
CA ILE A 44 18.50 10.33 10.74
C ILE A 44 17.09 10.20 10.17
N SER A 45 16.51 11.35 9.80
CA SER A 45 15.21 11.49 9.15
C SER A 45 15.25 10.87 7.75
N TRP A 46 14.81 9.60 7.63
CA TRP A 46 14.50 9.01 6.34
C TRP A 46 13.09 8.42 6.33
N ASN A 47 12.39 8.76 5.24
CA ASN A 47 11.01 8.45 4.92
C ASN A 47 10.92 6.97 4.46
N LEU A 48 10.76 6.06 5.43
CA LEU A 48 10.78 4.61 5.22
C LEU A 48 9.73 3.93 6.11
N SER A 49 8.46 4.35 5.99
CA SER A 49 7.46 4.16 7.06
C SER A 49 6.46 3.02 6.89
N VAL A 50 6.46 2.24 5.80
CA VAL A 50 5.40 1.22 5.61
C VAL A 50 5.54 0.03 6.57
N LEU A 51 6.75 -0.50 6.80
CA LEU A 51 6.93 -1.69 7.66
C LEU A 51 7.61 -1.44 9.00
N LEU A 52 8.26 -0.29 9.19
CA LEU A 52 8.73 0.15 10.51
C LEU A 52 7.55 0.30 11.50
N SER A 53 6.43 0.85 11.02
CA SER A 53 5.20 1.05 11.80
C SER A 53 4.47 -0.28 12.07
N VAL A 54 4.28 -1.10 11.03
CA VAL A 54 3.63 -2.42 11.16
C VAL A 54 4.47 -3.37 12.01
N GLY A 55 5.80 -3.38 11.85
CA GLY A 55 6.71 -4.22 12.63
C GLY A 55 6.67 -3.90 14.12
N ARG A 56 6.73 -2.62 14.50
CA ARG A 56 6.59 -2.22 15.91
C ARG A 56 5.20 -2.51 16.48
N CYS A 57 4.16 -2.35 15.67
CA CYS A 57 2.79 -2.69 16.07
C CYS A 57 2.62 -4.20 16.27
N LEU A 58 3.08 -5.03 15.34
CA LEU A 58 3.03 -6.49 15.46
C LEU A 58 3.86 -6.99 16.67
N ILE A 59 5.02 -6.39 16.95
CA ILE A 59 5.82 -6.71 18.14
C ILE A 59 5.06 -6.41 19.44
N GLN A 60 4.25 -5.34 19.47
CA GLN A 60 3.46 -4.96 20.65
C GLN A 60 2.19 -5.81 20.85
N TYR A 61 1.52 -6.22 19.77
CA TYR A 61 0.27 -6.99 19.85
C TYR A 61 0.44 -8.52 19.67
N MET A 62 1.60 -8.98 19.21
CA MET A 62 1.96 -10.40 19.02
C MET A 62 3.44 -10.66 19.36
N PRO A 63 3.80 -10.68 20.66
CA PRO A 63 5.20 -10.76 21.11
C PRO A 63 5.91 -12.09 20.75
N ASN A 64 5.24 -13.09 20.19
CA ASN A 64 5.91 -14.31 19.73
C ASN A 64 6.45 -14.22 18.29
N LEU A 65 6.23 -13.11 17.56
CA LEU A 65 6.80 -12.86 16.23
C LEU A 65 8.25 -12.29 16.24
N ILE A 66 8.86 -12.19 17.43
CA ILE A 66 10.09 -11.41 17.74
C ILE A 66 11.35 -11.78 16.92
N HIS A 67 11.37 -12.87 16.16
CA HIS A 67 12.57 -13.31 15.43
C HIS A 67 12.53 -13.11 13.90
N HIS A 68 11.45 -12.53 13.34
CA HIS A 68 11.28 -12.44 11.88
C HIS A 68 11.52 -11.02 11.35
N ARG A 69 12.46 -10.90 10.39
CA ARG A 69 12.74 -9.65 9.64
C ARG A 69 11.56 -9.32 8.71
N PRO A 70 11.29 -8.04 8.38
CA PRO A 70 10.02 -7.64 7.77
C PRO A 70 9.88 -7.98 6.28
N ASN A 71 8.63 -8.13 5.84
CA ASN A 71 8.24 -8.12 4.42
C ASN A 71 8.41 -6.70 3.83
N HIS A 72 8.33 -6.52 2.51
CA HIS A 72 8.46 -5.21 1.86
C HIS A 72 7.39 -4.95 0.80
N SER A 73 6.61 -3.88 0.95
CA SER A 73 5.59 -3.48 -0.03
C SER A 73 5.97 -2.16 -0.70
N PHE A 74 6.02 -2.16 -2.03
CA PHE A 74 6.37 -1.01 -2.85
C PHE A 74 5.22 -0.66 -3.81
N GLN A 75 5.08 0.64 -4.06
CA GLN A 75 4.13 1.22 -5.01
C GLN A 75 4.86 1.96 -6.14
N GLU A 76 4.16 2.26 -7.23
CA GLU A 76 4.72 2.89 -8.44
C GLU A 76 5.95 2.16 -9.01
N THR A 77 5.87 0.84 -9.18
CA THR A 77 7.00 0.08 -9.76
C THR A 77 7.34 0.57 -11.17
N LYS A 78 6.34 1.00 -11.94
CA LYS A 78 6.44 1.41 -13.35
C LYS A 78 7.09 0.32 -14.22
N ILE A 79 7.01 -0.94 -13.76
CA ILE A 79 7.54 -2.12 -14.45
C ILE A 79 6.38 -2.83 -15.14
N THR A 80 6.59 -3.29 -16.37
CA THR A 80 5.66 -4.16 -17.08
C THR A 80 6.14 -5.60 -16.99
N ARG A 81 5.23 -6.58 -17.07
CA ARG A 81 5.59 -8.01 -17.03
C ARG A 81 6.68 -8.39 -18.03
N SER A 82 6.64 -7.84 -19.24
CA SER A 82 7.65 -8.06 -20.29
C SER A 82 9.04 -7.48 -20.01
N LYS A 83 9.14 -6.54 -19.07
CA LYS A 83 10.39 -5.85 -18.70
C LYS A 83 10.84 -6.22 -17.29
N LEU A 84 10.21 -7.22 -16.67
CA LEU A 84 10.58 -7.70 -15.34
C LEU A 84 11.85 -8.54 -15.45
N GLY A 85 12.97 -7.98 -14.98
CA GLY A 85 14.24 -8.69 -14.89
C GLY A 85 14.27 -9.67 -13.71
N PRO A 86 15.08 -10.74 -13.77
CA PRO A 86 15.23 -11.69 -12.68
C PRO A 86 15.81 -11.04 -11.40
N ASP A 87 16.56 -9.96 -11.52
CA ASP A 87 17.13 -9.19 -10.41
C ASP A 87 16.07 -8.50 -9.53
N VAL A 88 14.92 -8.18 -10.12
CA VAL A 88 13.77 -7.58 -9.42
C VAL A 88 12.72 -8.65 -9.08
N ALA A 89 12.56 -9.67 -9.91
CA ALA A 89 11.59 -10.74 -9.67
C ALA A 89 12.05 -11.75 -8.61
N MET A 90 13.35 -12.06 -8.58
CA MET A 90 13.91 -13.19 -7.83
C MET A 90 14.98 -12.69 -6.86
N ILE A 91 14.53 -12.02 -5.80
CA ILE A 91 15.43 -11.58 -4.74
C ILE A 91 15.69 -12.79 -3.82
N PRO A 92 16.96 -13.21 -3.60
CA PRO A 92 17.24 -14.37 -2.76
C PRO A 92 16.67 -14.23 -1.35
N GLY A 93 15.91 -15.24 -0.92
CA GLY A 93 15.25 -15.26 0.40
C GLY A 93 13.89 -14.56 0.44
N TYR A 94 13.38 -14.11 -0.71
CA TYR A 94 12.08 -13.46 -0.83
C TYR A 94 11.25 -14.04 -1.98
N ASP A 95 9.95 -14.19 -1.75
CA ASP A 95 8.95 -14.38 -2.78
C ASP A 95 8.34 -13.02 -3.15
N ALA A 96 8.10 -12.78 -4.45
CA ALA A 96 7.62 -11.49 -4.93
C ALA A 96 6.24 -11.61 -5.60
N TYR A 97 5.29 -10.79 -5.15
CA TYR A 97 3.92 -10.75 -5.62
C TYR A 97 3.65 -9.42 -6.29
N PHE A 98 3.48 -9.43 -7.61
CA PHE A 98 3.31 -8.21 -8.40
C PHE A 98 1.86 -8.04 -8.84
N SER A 99 1.43 -6.78 -8.93
CA SER A 99 0.34 -6.40 -9.82
C SER A 99 0.81 -5.41 -10.87
N PHE A 100 0.52 -5.72 -12.14
CA PHE A 100 0.99 -4.96 -13.30
C PHE A 100 -0.15 -4.19 -13.95
N THR A 101 0.15 -2.96 -14.37
CA THR A 101 -0.71 -2.21 -15.29
C THR A 101 -0.95 -2.97 -16.59
N ARG A 102 -2.19 -2.95 -17.07
CA ARG A 102 -2.66 -3.52 -18.34
C ARG A 102 -3.00 -2.45 -19.37
N VAL A 103 -3.08 -1.18 -18.95
CA VAL A 103 -3.53 -0.06 -19.78
C VAL A 103 -2.40 0.75 -20.39
N LYS A 104 -1.30 0.97 -19.66
CA LYS A 104 -0.21 1.86 -20.09
C LYS A 104 1.13 1.34 -19.61
N GLN A 105 2.09 1.18 -20.53
CA GLN A 105 3.45 0.80 -20.13
C GLN A 105 4.11 1.88 -19.27
N GLY A 106 4.84 1.48 -18.24
CA GLY A 106 5.57 2.42 -17.37
C GLY A 106 4.67 3.22 -16.42
N TYR A 107 3.44 2.77 -16.18
CA TYR A 107 2.44 3.44 -15.34
C TYR A 107 2.06 2.58 -14.14
N SER A 108 1.90 3.17 -12.95
CA SER A 108 1.43 2.47 -11.75
C SER A 108 2.26 1.20 -11.42
N GLY A 109 1.64 0.15 -10.90
CA GLY A 109 2.23 -1.13 -10.54
C GLY A 109 2.61 -1.19 -9.06
N VAL A 110 2.33 -2.32 -8.43
CA VAL A 110 2.67 -2.60 -7.02
C VAL A 110 3.37 -3.95 -6.89
N VAL A 111 4.22 -4.07 -5.87
CA VAL A 111 4.86 -5.34 -5.53
C VAL A 111 4.96 -5.52 -4.02
N THR A 112 4.72 -6.73 -3.55
CA THR A 112 5.03 -7.13 -2.18
C THR A 112 6.06 -8.27 -2.21
N TYR A 113 7.20 -8.04 -1.56
CA TYR A 113 8.21 -9.06 -1.27
C TYR A 113 7.94 -9.66 0.11
N VAL A 114 7.82 -10.98 0.16
CA VAL A 114 7.60 -11.75 1.39
C VAL A 114 8.85 -12.55 1.69
N ARG A 115 9.40 -12.42 2.89
CA ARG A 115 10.64 -13.09 3.27
C ARG A 115 10.38 -14.56 3.64
N HIS A 116 11.24 -15.47 3.20
CA HIS A 116 11.24 -16.85 3.69
C HIS A 116 11.51 -16.93 5.21
N PRO A 117 10.90 -17.91 5.91
CA PRO A 117 10.04 -18.98 5.40
C PRO A 117 8.55 -18.62 5.35
N LEU A 118 8.18 -17.33 5.44
CA LEU A 118 6.78 -16.94 5.42
C LEU A 118 6.22 -17.09 4.00
N THR A 119 5.09 -17.80 3.87
CA THR A 119 4.40 -17.97 2.59
C THR A 119 2.92 -17.62 2.79
N PRO A 120 2.36 -16.69 2.01
CA PRO A 120 0.92 -16.43 1.99
C PRO A 120 0.15 -17.69 1.59
N LEU A 121 -1.00 -17.92 2.25
CA LEU A 121 -1.95 -18.97 1.91
C LEU A 121 -2.70 -18.70 0.60
N ALA A 122 -2.83 -17.42 0.23
CA ALA A 122 -3.51 -16.93 -0.96
C ALA A 122 -2.92 -15.58 -1.40
N ALA A 123 -2.96 -15.31 -2.70
CA ALA A 123 -2.48 -14.05 -3.28
C ALA A 123 -3.32 -13.65 -4.50
N GLU A 124 -3.69 -12.38 -4.59
CA GLU A 124 -4.53 -11.87 -5.68
C GLU A 124 -4.05 -10.51 -6.19
N GLU A 125 -4.21 -10.29 -7.51
CA GLU A 125 -4.14 -8.97 -8.13
C GLU A 125 -5.52 -8.30 -8.10
N GLY A 126 -5.53 -7.00 -7.81
CA GLY A 126 -6.75 -6.20 -7.88
C GLY A 126 -7.67 -6.33 -6.66
N ILE A 127 -8.65 -5.44 -6.60
CA ILE A 127 -9.61 -5.34 -5.49
C ILE A 127 -10.95 -6.01 -5.79
N THR A 128 -11.20 -6.47 -7.02
CA THR A 128 -12.53 -6.99 -7.41
C THR A 128 -12.59 -8.51 -7.59
N GLY A 129 -11.42 -9.17 -7.68
CA GLY A 129 -11.33 -10.60 -8.00
C GLY A 129 -11.46 -10.91 -9.49
N VAL A 130 -11.81 -9.94 -10.35
CA VAL A 130 -12.03 -10.16 -11.79
C VAL A 130 -10.77 -10.61 -12.55
N LEU A 131 -9.59 -10.33 -12.00
CA LEU A 131 -8.31 -10.74 -12.58
C LEU A 131 -7.92 -12.17 -12.21
N HIS A 132 -8.58 -12.78 -11.23
CA HIS A 132 -8.29 -14.15 -10.84
C HIS A 132 -8.67 -15.08 -12.00
N ARG A 133 -7.68 -15.82 -12.51
CA ARG A 133 -7.88 -16.82 -13.55
C ARG A 133 -7.59 -18.18 -12.95
N SER A 134 -8.63 -18.98 -12.75
CA SER A 134 -8.45 -20.39 -12.44
C SER A 134 -7.92 -21.09 -13.70
N SER A 135 -6.61 -21.24 -13.84
CA SER A 135 -6.03 -22.15 -14.83
C SER A 135 -5.78 -23.51 -14.17
N PRO A 136 -6.07 -24.64 -14.84
CA PRO A 136 -5.85 -25.99 -14.28
C PRO A 136 -4.41 -26.28 -13.84
N ASN A 137 -3.44 -25.53 -14.37
CA ASN A 137 -2.01 -25.66 -14.08
C ASN A 137 -1.46 -24.48 -13.25
N ASP A 138 -2.31 -23.59 -12.72
CA ASP A 138 -1.83 -22.47 -11.91
C ASP A 138 -1.59 -22.95 -10.48
N GLU A 139 -0.33 -22.95 -10.04
CA GLU A 139 0.03 -23.10 -8.63
C GLU A 139 -0.23 -21.79 -7.85
N THR A 140 -0.98 -20.84 -8.43
CA THR A 140 -1.36 -19.63 -7.73
C THR A 140 -2.18 -20.00 -6.50
N PRO A 141 -1.75 -19.55 -5.31
CA PRO A 141 -2.50 -19.85 -4.10
C PRO A 141 -3.90 -19.23 -4.24
N GLY A 142 -4.93 -20.00 -3.84
CA GLY A 142 -6.33 -19.83 -4.25
C GLY A 142 -6.98 -18.48 -3.94
N PRO A 143 -8.26 -18.26 -4.29
CA PRO A 143 -8.88 -16.96 -4.12
C PRO A 143 -9.02 -16.55 -2.64
N ILE A 144 -8.74 -15.28 -2.33
CA ILE A 144 -8.96 -14.67 -1.00
C ILE A 144 -10.46 -14.42 -0.77
N GLY A 145 -11.22 -14.18 -1.84
CA GLY A 145 -12.68 -14.02 -1.78
C GLY A 145 -13.17 -12.66 -1.25
N HIS A 146 -14.44 -12.66 -0.81
CA HIS A 146 -15.19 -11.51 -0.28
C HIS A 146 -15.27 -10.33 -1.25
N TYR A 147 -15.60 -10.63 -2.50
CA TYR A 147 -15.59 -9.65 -3.57
C TYR A 147 -16.78 -8.68 -3.50
N PRO A 148 -16.57 -7.39 -3.83
CA PRO A 148 -17.63 -6.42 -3.91
C PRO A 148 -18.55 -6.70 -5.12
N SER A 149 -19.84 -6.37 -4.99
CA SER A 149 -20.79 -6.47 -6.09
C SER A 149 -20.57 -5.32 -7.09
N LEU A 150 -20.14 -5.64 -8.31
CA LEU A 150 -19.83 -4.67 -9.36
C LEU A 150 -20.07 -5.29 -10.74
N SER A 151 -20.33 -4.45 -11.75
CA SER A 151 -20.37 -4.92 -13.14
C SER A 151 -18.98 -5.44 -13.57
N VAL A 152 -18.95 -6.44 -14.45
CA VAL A 152 -17.69 -7.00 -14.97
C VAL A 152 -16.85 -5.92 -15.67
N SER A 153 -17.51 -5.00 -16.37
CA SER A 153 -16.84 -3.89 -17.06
C SER A 153 -16.13 -2.95 -16.08
N ASP A 154 -16.84 -2.49 -15.05
CA ASP A 154 -16.25 -1.59 -14.05
C ASP A 154 -15.14 -2.29 -13.26
N ALA A 155 -15.34 -3.57 -12.94
CA ALA A 155 -14.33 -4.38 -12.26
C ALA A 155 -13.04 -4.48 -13.08
N GLN A 156 -13.17 -4.76 -14.38
CA GLN A 156 -12.03 -4.80 -15.30
C GLN A 156 -11.33 -3.44 -15.39
N ILE A 157 -12.09 -2.34 -15.48
CA ILE A 157 -11.53 -0.98 -15.54
C ILE A 157 -10.73 -0.67 -14.26
N LEU A 158 -11.30 -0.91 -13.08
CA LEU A 158 -10.64 -0.61 -11.80
C LEU A 158 -9.34 -1.40 -11.61
N ASP A 159 -9.35 -2.69 -11.92
CA ASP A 159 -8.19 -3.56 -11.70
C ASP A 159 -7.17 -3.52 -12.85
N SER A 160 -7.49 -2.85 -13.96
CA SER A 160 -6.59 -2.74 -15.11
C SER A 160 -5.33 -1.90 -14.86
N GLU A 161 -5.31 -1.04 -13.83
CA GLU A 161 -4.19 -0.12 -13.56
C GLU A 161 -3.10 -0.73 -12.66
N GLY A 162 -3.21 -2.00 -12.24
CA GLY A 162 -2.17 -2.68 -11.45
C GLY A 162 -1.93 -2.03 -10.09
N ARG A 163 -3.00 -1.60 -9.42
CA ARG A 163 -2.96 -0.75 -8.22
C ARG A 163 -2.95 -1.51 -6.90
N CYS A 164 -3.23 -2.80 -6.92
CA CYS A 164 -3.36 -3.56 -5.69
C CYS A 164 -2.85 -5.00 -5.85
N VAL A 165 -2.10 -5.45 -4.85
CA VAL A 165 -1.83 -6.87 -4.61
C VAL A 165 -2.23 -7.19 -3.18
N ILE A 166 -2.98 -8.27 -3.01
CA ILE A 166 -3.53 -8.69 -1.71
C ILE A 166 -2.94 -10.06 -1.37
N LEU A 167 -2.45 -10.22 -0.14
CA LEU A 167 -1.87 -11.45 0.37
C LEU A 167 -2.61 -11.90 1.64
N ASP A 168 -3.02 -13.15 1.69
CA ASP A 168 -3.59 -13.77 2.89
C ASP A 168 -2.53 -14.58 3.62
N PHE A 169 -2.22 -14.23 4.87
CA PHE A 169 -1.27 -14.96 5.72
C PHE A 169 -1.96 -15.89 6.73
N GLY A 170 -3.26 -16.16 6.56
CA GLY A 170 -4.11 -16.86 7.51
C GLY A 170 -4.53 -15.96 8.67
N PHE A 171 -3.54 -15.42 9.40
CA PHE A 171 -3.77 -14.55 10.56
C PHE A 171 -4.28 -13.15 10.20
N PHE A 172 -3.87 -12.64 9.05
CA PHE A 172 -4.31 -11.35 8.52
C PHE A 172 -4.23 -11.32 7.00
N VAL A 173 -4.97 -10.40 6.39
CA VAL A 173 -4.96 -10.10 4.97
C VAL A 173 -4.27 -8.75 4.76
N LEU A 174 -3.22 -8.72 3.95
CA LEU A 174 -2.46 -7.53 3.60
C LEU A 174 -2.86 -7.02 2.23
N PHE A 175 -3.41 -5.82 2.18
CA PHE A 175 -3.62 -5.05 0.97
C PHE A 175 -2.41 -4.12 0.78
N ASN A 176 -1.63 -4.35 -0.26
CA ASN A 176 -0.66 -3.36 -0.74
C ASN A 176 -1.30 -2.58 -1.89
N VAL A 177 -1.52 -1.27 -1.69
CA VAL A 177 -2.38 -0.45 -2.54
C VAL A 177 -1.72 0.86 -2.94
N TYR A 178 -1.81 1.18 -4.22
CA TYR A 178 -1.48 2.47 -4.81
C TYR A 178 -2.77 3.14 -5.30
N PHE A 179 -3.39 3.95 -4.45
CA PHE A 179 -4.66 4.59 -4.77
C PHE A 179 -4.50 5.59 -5.91
N PRO A 180 -5.56 5.83 -6.70
CA PRO A 180 -5.57 6.83 -7.74
C PRO A 180 -5.18 8.23 -7.24
N HIS A 181 -4.31 8.91 -7.96
CA HIS A 181 -4.08 10.34 -7.79
C HIS A 181 -5.21 11.14 -8.46
N LEU A 182 -5.57 12.28 -7.87
CA LEU A 182 -6.57 13.19 -8.42
C LEU A 182 -5.90 14.11 -9.44
N SER A 183 -6.37 14.08 -10.69
CA SER A 183 -5.80 14.90 -11.77
C SER A 183 -6.85 15.37 -12.78
N GLY A 184 -8.09 15.57 -12.33
CA GLY A 184 -9.23 16.00 -13.15
C GLY A 184 -10.51 15.18 -12.92
N PRO A 185 -11.65 15.57 -13.51
CA PRO A 185 -12.97 15.00 -13.22
C PRO A 185 -13.10 13.50 -13.47
N ASP A 186 -12.55 13.00 -14.58
CA ASP A 186 -12.57 11.56 -14.90
C ASP A 186 -11.82 10.74 -13.85
N ARG A 187 -10.71 11.28 -13.33
CA ARG A 187 -9.93 10.64 -12.26
C ARG A 187 -10.58 10.74 -10.91
N GLU A 188 -11.38 11.76 -10.66
CA GLU A 188 -12.17 11.88 -9.44
C GLU A 188 -13.25 10.79 -9.37
N SER A 189 -13.97 10.57 -10.46
CA SER A 189 -14.96 9.49 -10.56
C SER A 189 -14.31 8.12 -10.38
N PHE A 190 -13.18 7.88 -11.06
CA PHE A 190 -12.41 6.65 -10.89
C PHE A 190 -11.92 6.46 -9.44
N LYS A 191 -11.36 7.50 -8.82
CA LYS A 191 -10.88 7.43 -7.43
C LYS A 191 -12.02 7.14 -6.46
N SER A 192 -13.16 7.80 -6.62
CA SER A 192 -14.32 7.63 -5.75
C SER A 192 -14.87 6.20 -5.83
N LEU A 193 -14.96 5.63 -7.04
CA LEU A 193 -15.36 4.25 -7.24
C LEU A 193 -14.33 3.27 -6.66
N PHE A 194 -13.03 3.48 -6.94
CA PHE A 194 -11.95 2.66 -6.40
C PHE A 194 -11.96 2.63 -4.87
N ASN A 195 -12.08 3.79 -4.23
CA ASN A 195 -12.18 3.96 -2.79
C ASN A 195 -13.35 3.17 -2.20
N SER A 196 -14.54 3.32 -2.79
CA SER A 196 -15.76 2.64 -2.33
C SER A 196 -15.65 1.12 -2.47
N VAL A 197 -15.17 0.64 -3.61
CA VAL A 197 -15.00 -0.80 -3.89
C VAL A 197 -13.97 -1.43 -2.95
N LEU A 198 -12.85 -0.76 -2.70
CA LEU A 198 -11.84 -1.21 -1.74
C LEU A 198 -12.41 -1.25 -0.32
N GLN A 199 -13.13 -0.20 0.10
CA GLN A 199 -13.77 -0.16 1.41
C GLN A 199 -14.76 -1.32 1.59
N CYS A 200 -15.65 -1.55 0.61
CA CYS A 200 -16.60 -2.68 0.64
C CYS A 200 -15.88 -4.02 0.82
N ARG A 201 -14.78 -4.24 0.10
CA ARG A 201 -14.02 -5.49 0.21
C ARG A 201 -13.33 -5.65 1.57
N VAL A 202 -12.75 -4.58 2.09
CA VAL A 202 -12.16 -4.57 3.43
C VAL A 202 -13.23 -4.89 4.47
N GLU A 203 -14.38 -4.23 4.41
CA GLU A 203 -15.49 -4.45 5.34
C GLU A 203 -16.04 -5.88 5.27
N ALA A 204 -16.21 -6.44 4.07
CA ALA A 204 -16.66 -7.82 3.90
C ALA A 204 -15.68 -8.84 4.52
N LEU A 205 -14.36 -8.60 4.43
CA LEU A 205 -13.36 -9.42 5.12
C LEU A 205 -13.43 -9.25 6.64
N LEU A 206 -13.64 -8.03 7.13
CA LEU A 206 -13.81 -7.77 8.57
C LEU A 206 -15.07 -8.44 9.12
N ASP A 207 -16.17 -8.48 8.36
CA ASP A 207 -17.42 -9.16 8.72
C ASP A 207 -17.27 -10.67 8.74
N ALA A 208 -16.38 -11.21 7.90
CA ALA A 208 -15.95 -12.61 7.96
C ALA A 208 -14.99 -12.90 9.12
N GLY A 209 -14.75 -11.94 10.01
CA GLY A 209 -13.87 -12.09 11.17
C GLY A 209 -12.38 -12.08 10.83
N ARG A 210 -12.00 -11.68 9.62
CA ARG A 210 -10.58 -11.55 9.23
C ARG A 210 -9.98 -10.28 9.81
N GLU A 211 -8.66 -10.32 10.00
CA GLU A 211 -7.88 -9.14 10.33
C GLU A 211 -7.28 -8.55 9.05
N VAL A 212 -7.41 -7.24 8.86
CA VAL A 212 -7.04 -6.58 7.60
C VAL A 212 -6.01 -5.48 7.85
N ILE A 213 -4.95 -5.50 7.06
CA ILE A 213 -3.94 -4.45 6.98
C ILE A 213 -4.02 -3.85 5.59
N VAL A 214 -4.23 -2.53 5.50
CA VAL A 214 -4.11 -1.77 4.26
C VAL A 214 -2.82 -0.95 4.35
N ALA A 215 -1.97 -1.06 3.35
CA ALA A 215 -0.68 -0.41 3.32
C ALA A 215 -0.42 0.17 1.93
N GLY A 216 0.16 1.36 1.88
CA GLY A 216 0.65 1.96 0.65
C GLY A 216 0.37 3.45 0.56
N ASP A 217 0.04 3.92 -0.63
CA ASP A 217 -0.19 5.34 -0.89
C ASP A 217 -1.68 5.58 -1.18
N VAL A 218 -2.40 6.20 -0.25
CA VAL A 218 -3.83 6.54 -0.44
C VAL A 218 -4.01 7.82 -1.28
N ASN A 219 -2.92 8.53 -1.60
CA ASN A 219 -2.94 9.75 -2.40
C ASN A 219 -3.92 10.81 -1.84
N VAL A 220 -3.98 10.93 -0.51
CA VAL A 220 -4.79 11.91 0.20
C VAL A 220 -4.16 12.20 1.57
N CYS A 221 -4.14 13.47 1.97
CA CYS A 221 -3.82 13.87 3.35
C CYS A 221 -5.12 13.93 4.15
N HIS A 222 -5.22 13.19 5.26
CA HIS A 222 -6.46 13.06 6.03
C HIS A 222 -6.84 14.36 6.74
N ARG A 223 -5.90 14.93 7.49
CA ARG A 223 -6.11 16.14 8.29
C ARG A 223 -5.10 17.22 7.88
N GLU A 224 -5.38 18.47 8.26
CA GLU A 224 -4.50 19.60 7.95
C GLU A 224 -3.07 19.40 8.47
N ILE A 225 -2.91 18.74 9.63
CA ILE A 225 -1.61 18.41 10.22
C ILE A 225 -0.74 17.49 9.34
N ASP A 226 -1.34 16.77 8.40
CA ASP A 226 -0.68 15.87 7.46
C ASP A 226 -0.25 16.58 6.17
N HIS A 227 -0.63 17.86 5.99
CA HIS A 227 -0.35 18.63 4.78
C HIS A 227 0.63 19.77 5.08
N CYS A 228 1.57 20.05 4.16
CA CYS A 228 2.56 21.10 4.36
C CYS A 228 1.99 22.52 4.22
N ASP A 229 0.99 22.71 3.35
CA ASP A 229 0.23 23.96 3.21
C ASP A 229 -1.28 23.70 2.98
N PRO A 230 -2.06 23.43 4.03
CA PRO A 230 -3.48 23.08 3.89
C PRO A 230 -4.31 24.23 3.31
N ARG A 231 -3.94 25.48 3.59
CA ARG A 231 -4.67 26.66 3.10
C ARG A 231 -4.51 26.82 1.60
N GLN A 232 -3.30 26.64 1.07
CA GLN A 232 -3.09 26.68 -0.37
C GLN A 232 -3.81 25.51 -1.06
N SER A 233 -3.78 24.30 -0.48
CA SER A 233 -4.56 23.17 -0.99
C SER A 233 -6.06 23.46 -1.10
N CYS A 234 -6.66 24.14 -0.11
CA CYS A 234 -8.07 24.53 -0.20
C CYS A 234 -8.32 25.50 -1.36
N LYS A 235 -7.45 26.50 -1.55
CA LYS A 235 -7.58 27.46 -2.67
C LYS A 235 -7.46 26.77 -4.03
N ASP A 236 -6.45 25.91 -4.20
CA ASP A 236 -6.18 25.22 -5.46
C ASP A 236 -7.31 24.27 -5.88
N ASN A 237 -8.10 23.79 -4.91
CA ASN A 237 -9.20 22.87 -5.11
C ASN A 237 -10.57 23.52 -4.86
N GLU A 238 -10.63 24.86 -4.71
CA GLU A 238 -11.85 25.63 -4.47
C GLU A 238 -12.70 25.12 -3.28
N LEU A 239 -12.05 24.68 -2.21
CA LEU A 239 -12.68 24.11 -1.02
C LEU A 239 -12.94 25.18 0.05
N GLN A 240 -14.09 25.10 0.72
CA GLN A 240 -14.38 25.94 1.89
C GLN A 240 -13.56 25.48 3.10
N GLU A 241 -13.62 24.18 3.39
CA GLU A 241 -12.83 23.55 4.45
C GLU A 241 -11.87 22.50 3.88
N PHE A 242 -10.76 22.25 4.57
CA PHE A 242 -9.82 21.20 4.16
C PHE A 242 -10.52 19.84 4.08
N GLY A 243 -11.46 19.55 4.99
CA GLY A 243 -12.22 18.30 4.96
C GLY A 243 -13.17 18.14 3.76
N ASP A 244 -13.44 19.18 2.98
CA ASP A 244 -14.51 19.13 1.97
C ASP A 244 -14.24 18.25 0.77
N GLN A 245 -12.96 17.96 0.50
CA GLN A 245 -12.56 17.13 -0.62
C GLN A 245 -13.19 15.72 -0.51
N PRO A 246 -13.83 15.19 -1.56
CA PRO A 246 -14.50 13.88 -1.52
C PRO A 246 -13.61 12.74 -1.03
N ALA A 247 -12.34 12.73 -1.42
CA ALA A 247 -11.36 11.73 -0.96
C ALA A 247 -11.09 11.82 0.56
N ARG A 248 -11.14 13.02 1.17
CA ARG A 248 -10.96 13.21 2.61
C ARG A 248 -12.21 12.79 3.38
N LYS A 249 -13.39 13.13 2.86
CA LYS A 249 -14.69 12.65 3.40
C LYS A 249 -14.78 11.14 3.40
N TRP A 250 -14.37 10.48 2.32
CA TRP A 250 -14.27 9.02 2.27
C TRP A 250 -13.27 8.48 3.30
N LEU A 251 -12.09 9.11 3.45
CA LEU A 251 -11.11 8.63 4.41
C LEU A 251 -11.62 8.77 5.85
N ASP A 252 -12.42 9.81 6.14
CA ASP A 252 -13.16 9.94 7.39
C ASP A 252 -14.15 8.79 7.61
N THR A 253 -14.87 8.30 6.59
CA THR A 253 -15.77 7.14 6.75
C THR A 253 -15.03 5.80 6.83
N PHE A 254 -13.80 5.74 6.31
CA PHE A 254 -12.97 4.54 6.34
C PHE A 254 -12.27 4.36 7.70
N LEU A 255 -11.84 5.48 8.32
CA LEU A 255 -11.05 5.50 9.56
C LEU A 255 -11.89 5.74 10.82
N ALA A 256 -11.48 5.11 11.91
CA ALA A 256 -12.02 5.37 13.24
C ALA A 256 -11.84 6.86 13.63
N PRO A 257 -12.80 7.46 14.34
CA PRO A 257 -13.93 6.80 15.01
C PRO A 257 -15.16 6.52 14.13
N ASN A 258 -15.26 7.10 12.94
CA ASN A 258 -16.45 6.95 12.10
C ASN A 258 -16.46 5.65 11.30
N GLY A 259 -15.27 5.19 10.89
CA GLY A 259 -15.02 3.95 10.19
C GLY A 259 -14.41 2.85 11.06
N ARG A 260 -14.12 1.72 10.43
CA ARG A 260 -13.63 0.51 11.12
C ARG A 260 -12.11 0.37 11.14
N MET A 261 -11.39 1.06 10.25
CA MET A 261 -9.94 0.98 10.14
C MET A 261 -9.25 1.97 11.07
N VAL A 262 -8.03 1.67 11.52
CA VAL A 262 -7.29 2.56 12.41
C VAL A 262 -6.04 3.07 11.70
N ASP A 263 -5.88 4.39 11.65
CA ASP A 263 -4.62 5.01 11.23
C ASP A 263 -3.58 4.80 12.34
N MET A 264 -2.59 3.95 12.07
CA MET A 264 -1.57 3.61 13.06
C MET A 264 -0.58 4.74 13.31
N CYS A 265 -0.32 5.57 12.30
CA CYS A 265 0.56 6.73 12.44
C CYS A 265 -0.05 7.70 13.46
N ARG A 266 -1.31 8.08 13.27
CA ARG A 266 -2.01 9.02 14.15
C ARG A 266 -2.45 8.41 15.48
N LYS A 267 -2.62 7.08 15.57
CA LYS A 267 -2.81 6.39 16.85
C LYS A 267 -1.59 6.53 17.78
N PHE A 268 -0.37 6.39 17.25
CA PHE A 268 0.85 6.50 18.07
C PHE A 268 1.39 7.92 18.17
N TRP A 269 1.11 8.77 17.17
CA TRP A 269 1.64 10.12 17.07
C TRP A 269 0.54 11.14 16.72
N PRO A 270 -0.52 11.27 17.54
CA PRO A 270 -1.71 12.06 17.19
C PRO A 270 -1.36 13.51 16.85
N GLU A 271 -0.55 14.16 17.70
CA GLU A 271 -0.25 15.60 17.59
C GLU A 271 1.09 15.91 16.90
N ARG A 272 1.81 14.88 16.42
CA ARG A 272 3.15 15.11 15.85
C ARG A 272 3.03 15.76 14.48
N LYS A 273 3.58 16.97 14.37
CA LYS A 273 3.66 17.74 13.12
C LYS A 273 4.85 17.30 12.27
N GLY A 274 4.80 17.62 10.97
CA GLY A 274 5.92 17.40 10.04
C GLY A 274 6.15 15.94 9.63
N MET A 275 5.15 15.07 9.82
CA MET A 275 5.21 13.65 9.42
C MET A 275 4.83 13.46 7.94
N PHE A 276 5.44 14.25 7.06
CA PHE A 276 5.11 14.22 5.64
C PHE A 276 5.81 13.05 4.93
N THR A 277 5.07 12.36 4.07
CA THR A 277 5.56 11.18 3.33
C THR A 277 5.82 11.46 1.84
N CYS A 278 5.44 12.64 1.35
CA CYS A 278 5.69 13.09 -0.02
C CYS A 278 6.11 14.57 -0.02
N LYS A 279 6.92 14.98 -0.99
CA LYS A 279 7.17 16.40 -1.30
C LYS A 279 6.26 16.80 -2.45
N LEU A 280 5.47 17.86 -2.25
CA LEU A 280 4.85 18.56 -3.38
C LEU A 280 5.99 19.13 -4.22
N GLY A 281 6.04 18.76 -5.50
CA GLY A 281 7.02 19.24 -6.48
C GLY A 281 6.75 20.66 -6.92
#